data_AF-A0AAU1U5Y6-F1
#
_entry.id   AF-A0AAU1U5Y6-F1
#
_cell.length_a   1.000
_cell.length_b   1.000
_cell.length_c   1.000
_cell.angle_alpha   90.00
_cell.angle_beta   90.00
_cell.angle_gamma   90.00
#
_symmetry.space_group_name_H-M   'P 1'
#
loop_
_entity.id
_entity.type
_entity.pdbx_description
1 polymer ?
#
loop_
_entity_poly.entity_id
_entity_poly.type
_entity_poly.pdbx_seq_one_letter_code
_entity_poly.pdbx_strand_id
1 'polypeptide(L)'
;MKGCTYGTVLVDVEAGRVVDVLPDRTSETFAAWLTEHPGAEIICRDRATAYTKAVKEAAPNALEVADRWYLLQNLSAAVEKTCHQHRDCLRKRAEEETVTEVPEVAPDAVTARGTAPAPRSSNAPATATRTSTACWRNAGRSAPSAVG
;
A
#
# COMPACT_ATOMS: atom_id res chain seq x y z
N MET A 1 9.21 -1.71 22.23
CA MET A 1 7.86 -1.24 21.83
C MET A 1 6.85 -1.90 22.74
N LYS A 2 6.19 -1.14 23.63
CA LYS A 2 5.09 -1.62 24.49
C LYS A 2 3.79 -1.05 23.94
N GLY A 3 2.77 -1.90 23.72
CA GLY A 3 1.37 -1.45 23.71
C GLY A 3 0.56 -1.52 22.40
N CYS A 4 1.07 -2.07 21.29
CA CYS A 4 0.25 -2.27 20.08
C CYS A 4 0.06 -3.76 19.83
N THR A 5 -1.18 -4.26 19.99
CA THR A 5 -1.59 -5.56 19.48
C THR A 5 -1.83 -5.43 17.99
N TYR A 6 -1.13 -6.21 17.17
CA TYR A 6 -1.29 -6.21 15.73
C TYR A 6 -2.19 -7.39 15.34
N GLY A 7 -3.26 -7.11 14.61
CA GLY A 7 -4.13 -8.14 14.02
C GLY A 7 -3.91 -8.29 12.51
N THR A 8 -4.66 -9.20 11.90
CA THR A 8 -4.68 -9.41 10.43
C THR A 8 -6.07 -9.08 9.91
N VAL A 9 -6.19 -8.22 8.92
CA VAL A 9 -7.48 -7.93 8.28
C VAL A 9 -7.57 -8.70 6.97
N LEU A 10 -8.62 -9.49 6.83
CA LEU A 10 -8.90 -10.29 5.64
C LEU A 10 -9.91 -9.55 4.79
N VAL A 11 -9.60 -9.35 3.52
CA VAL A 11 -10.42 -8.56 2.60
C VAL A 11 -10.69 -9.38 1.35
N ASP A 12 -11.95 -9.41 0.93
CA ASP A 12 -12.33 -9.87 -0.39
C ASP A 12 -12.13 -8.69 -1.33
N VAL A 13 -11.11 -8.79 -2.18
CA VAL A 13 -10.76 -7.70 -3.10
C VAL A 13 -11.73 -7.57 -4.25
N GLU A 14 -12.39 -8.66 -4.65
CA GLU A 14 -13.41 -8.56 -5.70
C GLU A 14 -14.67 -7.88 -5.20
N ALA A 15 -15.12 -8.26 -4.00
CA ALA A 15 -16.30 -7.67 -3.39
C ALA A 15 -16.01 -6.33 -2.70
N GLY A 16 -14.74 -5.95 -2.54
CA GLY A 16 -14.32 -4.71 -1.90
C GLY A 16 -14.74 -4.62 -0.43
N ARG A 17 -14.81 -5.75 0.28
CA ARG A 17 -15.33 -5.81 1.66
C ARG A 17 -14.39 -6.55 2.60
N VAL A 18 -14.40 -6.14 3.86
CA VAL A 18 -13.76 -6.91 4.93
C VAL A 18 -14.51 -8.23 5.11
N VAL A 19 -13.76 -9.32 5.14
CA VAL A 19 -14.27 -10.66 5.43
C VAL A 19 -14.16 -10.93 6.91
N ASP A 20 -13.00 -10.64 7.51
CA ASP A 20 -12.76 -10.89 8.93
C ASP A 20 -11.56 -10.07 9.47
N VAL A 21 -11.41 -10.03 10.79
CA VAL A 21 -10.26 -9.45 11.49
C VAL A 21 -9.74 -10.45 12.53
N LEU A 22 -8.57 -11.02 12.26
CA LEU A 22 -7.90 -11.94 13.16
C LEU A 22 -7.22 -11.18 14.31
N PRO A 23 -7.22 -11.73 15.54
CA PRO A 23 -6.72 -11.06 16.74
C PRO A 23 -5.19 -10.90 16.76
N ASP A 24 -4.47 -11.63 15.90
CA ASP A 24 -3.02 -11.68 15.86
C ASP A 24 -2.47 -11.81 14.42
N ARG A 25 -1.16 -12.02 14.31
CA ARG A 25 -0.41 -12.21 13.06
C ARG A 25 0.35 -13.53 13.04
N THR A 26 -0.18 -14.55 13.70
CA THR A 26 0.44 -15.88 13.79
C THR A 26 0.10 -16.73 12.57
N SER A 27 0.96 -17.70 12.27
CA SER A 27 0.70 -18.66 11.19
C SER A 27 -0.48 -19.55 11.57
N GLU A 28 -0.58 -19.91 12.84
CA GLU A 28 -1.53 -20.85 13.40
C GLU A 28 -2.96 -20.30 13.29
N THR A 29 -3.20 -19.06 13.74
CA THR A 29 -4.52 -18.41 13.63
C THR A 29 -4.94 -18.25 12.18
N PHE A 30 -4.03 -17.87 11.28
CA PHE A 30 -4.37 -17.71 9.86
C PHE A 30 -4.62 -19.04 9.14
N ALA A 31 -3.85 -20.09 9.44
CA ALA A 31 -4.04 -21.42 8.87
C ALA A 31 -5.38 -22.03 9.31
N ALA A 32 -5.75 -21.88 10.59
CA ALA A 32 -7.04 -22.30 11.09
C ALA A 32 -8.18 -21.61 10.33
N TRP A 33 -8.09 -20.28 10.16
CA TRP A 33 -9.08 -19.53 9.41
C TRP A 33 -9.21 -19.98 7.95
N LEU A 34 -8.08 -20.20 7.25
CA LEU A 34 -8.08 -20.69 5.86
C LEU A 34 -8.69 -22.10 5.73
N THR A 35 -8.51 -22.95 6.75
CA THR A 35 -9.08 -24.30 6.79
C THR A 35 -10.61 -24.23 6.94
N GLU A 36 -11.11 -23.31 7.77
CA GLU A 36 -12.54 -23.07 7.95
C GLU A 36 -13.19 -22.37 6.74
N HIS A 37 -12.40 -21.64 5.96
CA HIS A 37 -12.85 -20.85 4.81
C HIS A 37 -12.13 -21.28 3.51
N PRO A 38 -12.40 -22.51 3.02
CA PRO A 38 -11.79 -23.00 1.78
C PRO A 38 -12.28 -22.19 0.57
N GLY A 39 -11.49 -22.20 -0.50
CA GLY A 39 -11.85 -21.56 -1.79
C GLY A 39 -10.95 -20.40 -2.21
N ALA A 40 -9.95 -20.04 -1.39
CA ALA A 40 -8.95 -19.05 -1.75
C ALA A 40 -8.10 -19.51 -2.94
N GLU A 41 -8.23 -18.86 -4.09
CA GLU A 41 -7.36 -19.14 -5.26
C GLU A 41 -6.13 -18.25 -5.30
N ILE A 42 -6.26 -17.01 -4.83
CA ILE A 42 -5.19 -16.00 -4.82
C ILE A 42 -5.16 -15.39 -3.43
N ILE A 43 -3.97 -15.36 -2.84
CA ILE A 43 -3.72 -14.72 -1.55
C ILE A 43 -2.69 -13.62 -1.76
N CYS A 44 -3.15 -12.37 -1.77
CA CYS A 44 -2.26 -11.20 -1.83
C CYS A 44 -1.91 -10.78 -0.41
N ARG A 45 -0.63 -10.77 -0.02
CA ARG A 45 -0.24 -10.53 1.39
C ARG A 45 1.05 -9.73 1.56
N ASP A 46 1.26 -9.22 2.78
CA ASP A 46 2.51 -8.60 3.18
C ASP A 46 3.66 -9.62 3.21
N ARG A 47 4.92 -9.17 3.06
CA ARG A 47 6.08 -10.09 2.95
C ARG A 47 6.43 -10.85 4.24
N ALA A 48 5.57 -10.89 5.27
CA ALA A 48 5.84 -11.64 6.49
C ALA A 48 5.84 -13.15 6.23
N THR A 49 6.81 -13.85 6.82
CA THR A 49 7.03 -15.29 6.64
C THR A 49 5.94 -16.15 7.27
N ALA A 50 5.28 -15.65 8.32
CA ALA A 50 4.20 -16.36 9.01
C ALA A 50 3.03 -16.73 8.08
N TYR A 51 2.65 -15.83 7.17
CA TYR A 51 1.54 -16.09 6.26
C TYR A 51 1.88 -17.13 5.20
N THR A 52 3.09 -17.14 4.66
CA THR A 52 3.50 -18.15 3.68
C THR A 52 3.50 -19.56 4.27
N LYS A 53 3.87 -19.72 5.55
CA LYS A 53 3.75 -21.01 6.25
C LYS A 53 2.28 -21.45 6.30
N ALA A 54 1.39 -20.58 6.78
CA ALA A 54 -0.04 -20.86 6.87
C ALA A 54 -0.69 -21.20 5.52
N VAL A 55 -0.34 -20.46 4.46
CA VAL A 55 -0.86 -20.71 3.10
C VAL A 55 -0.43 -22.09 2.61
N LYS A 56 0.84 -22.47 2.78
CA LYS A 56 1.32 -23.80 2.38
C LYS A 56 0.63 -24.94 3.12
N GLU A 57 0.27 -24.72 4.38
CA GLU A 57 -0.38 -25.73 5.22
C GLU A 57 -1.89 -25.85 4.91
N ALA A 58 -2.61 -24.73 4.80
CA ALA A 58 -4.07 -24.71 4.73
C ALA A 58 -4.65 -24.43 3.34
N ALA A 59 -3.87 -23.83 2.43
CA ALA A 59 -4.29 -23.47 1.08
C ALA A 59 -3.15 -23.67 0.05
N PRO A 60 -2.58 -24.90 -0.08
CA PRO A 60 -1.38 -25.15 -0.89
C PRO A 60 -1.54 -24.85 -2.37
N ASN A 61 -2.78 -24.81 -2.87
CA ASN A 61 -3.09 -24.51 -4.28
C ASN A 61 -3.31 -23.02 -4.52
N ALA A 62 -3.31 -22.19 -3.48
CA ALA A 62 -3.50 -20.74 -3.63
C ALA A 62 -2.22 -20.09 -4.15
N LEU A 63 -2.37 -19.17 -5.12
CA LEU A 63 -1.27 -18.36 -5.62
C LEU A 63 -0.97 -17.21 -4.65
N GLU A 64 0.24 -17.21 -4.08
CA GLU A 64 0.71 -16.10 -3.26
C GLU A 64 1.20 -14.93 -4.12
N VAL A 65 0.68 -13.73 -3.86
CA VAL A 65 1.08 -12.49 -4.54
C VAL A 65 1.53 -11.45 -3.50
N ALA A 66 2.47 -10.60 -3.88
CA ALA A 66 2.89 -9.48 -3.04
C ALA A 66 1.85 -8.36 -3.05
N ASP A 67 1.49 -7.88 -1.87
CA ASP A 67 0.57 -6.76 -1.72
C ASP A 67 1.08 -5.46 -2.37
N ARG A 68 0.20 -4.81 -3.14
CA ARG A 68 0.51 -3.61 -3.91
C ARG A 68 0.94 -2.45 -3.03
N TRP A 69 0.28 -2.22 -1.89
CA TRP A 69 0.63 -1.13 -1.00
C TRP A 69 2.04 -1.32 -0.45
N TYR A 70 2.38 -2.55 -0.06
CA TYR A 70 3.74 -2.86 0.40
C TYR A 70 4.79 -2.70 -0.69
N LEU A 71 4.50 -3.07 -1.94
CA LEU A 71 5.41 -2.84 -3.07
C LEU A 71 5.66 -1.35 -3.29
N LEU A 72 4.60 -0.53 -3.30
CA LEU A 72 4.71 0.91 -3.49
C LEU A 72 5.44 1.60 -2.34
N GLN A 73 5.11 1.26 -1.09
CA GLN A 73 5.80 1.80 0.08
C GLN A 73 7.30 1.48 0.08
N ASN A 74 7.66 0.23 -0.21
CA ASN A 74 9.06 -0.17 -0.27
C ASN A 74 9.81 0.55 -1.40
N LEU A 75 9.17 0.72 -2.56
CA LEU A 75 9.75 1.47 -3.67
C LEU A 75 9.95 2.94 -3.30
N SER A 76 8.94 3.61 -2.75
CA SER A 76 9.03 5.01 -2.32
C SER A 76 10.13 5.20 -1.29
N ALA A 77 10.23 4.33 -0.27
CA ALA A 77 11.28 4.40 0.74
C ALA A 77 12.68 4.19 0.14
N ALA A 78 12.81 3.28 -0.83
CA ALA A 78 14.08 3.06 -1.53
C ALA A 78 14.50 4.30 -2.34
N VAL A 79 13.58 4.88 -3.12
CA VAL A 79 13.82 6.10 -3.89
C VAL A 79 14.22 7.25 -2.96
N GLU A 80 13.45 7.48 -1.90
CA GLU A 80 13.75 8.52 -0.91
C GLU A 80 15.15 8.35 -0.30
N LYS A 81 15.49 7.13 0.12
CA LYS A 81 16.82 6.82 0.65
C LYS A 81 17.92 7.13 -0.37
N THR A 82 17.75 6.70 -1.61
CA THR A 82 18.72 6.96 -2.68
C THR A 82 18.86 8.45 -2.97
N CYS A 83 17.76 9.19 -3.08
CA CYS A 83 17.79 10.64 -3.26
C CYS A 83 18.50 11.35 -2.09
N HIS A 84 18.25 10.93 -0.84
CA HIS A 84 18.95 11.46 0.32
C HIS A 84 20.46 11.17 0.27
N GLN A 85 20.85 9.95 -0.09
CA GLN A 85 22.25 9.54 -0.20
C GLN A 85 23.02 10.32 -1.29
N HIS A 86 22.33 10.73 -2.36
CA HIS A 86 22.93 11.43 -3.50
C HIS A 86 22.59 12.93 -3.55
N ARG A 87 22.04 13.49 -2.47
CA ARG A 87 21.53 14.87 -2.43
C ARG A 87 22.53 15.90 -2.94
N ASP A 88 23.80 15.80 -2.55
CA ASP A 88 24.81 16.78 -2.94
C ASP A 88 25.15 16.72 -4.43
N CYS A 89 25.23 15.51 -5.01
CA CYS A 89 25.46 15.33 -6.44
C CYS A 89 24.26 15.83 -7.26
N LEU A 90 23.05 15.51 -6.81
CA LEU A 90 21.80 15.95 -7.45
C LEU A 90 21.64 17.47 -7.38
N ARG A 91 21.98 18.09 -6.24
CA ARG A 91 21.94 19.55 -6.08
C ARG A 91 22.91 20.26 -7.02
N LYS A 92 24.18 19.82 -7.07
CA LYS A 92 25.18 20.39 -7.98
C LYS A 92 24.72 20.36 -9.43
N ARG A 93 24.12 19.25 -9.89
CA ARG A 93 23.59 19.14 -11.26
C ARG A 93 22.39 20.05 -11.51
N ALA A 94 21.47 20.18 -10.55
CA ALA A 94 20.34 21.10 -10.68
C ALA A 94 20.79 22.58 -10.72
N GLU A 95 21.83 22.93 -9.97
CA GLU A 95 22.46 24.26 -10.00
C GLU A 95 23.21 24.50 -11.33
N GLU A 96 23.90 23.50 -11.87
CA GLU A 96 24.57 23.58 -13.18
C GLU A 96 23.57 23.69 -14.35
N GLU A 97 22.44 22.97 -14.32
CA GLU A 97 21.38 23.05 -15.34
C GLU A 97 20.67 24.41 -15.34
N THR A 98 20.54 25.06 -14.17
CA THR A 98 19.91 26.39 -14.05
C THR A 98 20.82 27.55 -14.48
N VAL A 99 22.13 27.35 -14.55
CA VAL A 99 23.10 28.39 -14.97
C VAL A 99 23.28 28.46 -16.50
N THR A 100 22.69 27.51 -17.26
CA THR A 100 22.81 27.48 -18.73
C THR A 100 21.68 28.26 -19.45
N GLU A 101 20.92 29.10 -18.75
CA GLU A 101 20.07 30.14 -19.37
C GLU A 101 20.64 31.55 -19.07
N VAL A 102 21.22 32.21 -20.08
CA VAL A 102 21.55 33.65 -20.09
C VAL A 102 21.40 34.18 -21.55
N PRO A 103 20.84 35.37 -21.87
CA PRO A 103 20.43 36.48 -20.99
C PRO A 103 18.96 36.93 -21.07
N GLU A 104 18.57 37.58 -19.98
CA GLU A 104 17.47 38.52 -19.76
C GLU A 104 17.30 39.56 -20.88
N VAL A 105 16.09 39.63 -21.46
CA VAL A 105 15.61 40.79 -22.21
C VAL A 105 14.71 41.59 -21.27
N ALA A 106 15.04 42.87 -21.08
CA ALA A 106 14.42 43.82 -20.15
C ALA A 106 12.89 44.02 -20.38
N PRO A 107 12.15 44.53 -19.38
CA PRO A 107 10.71 44.32 -19.28
C PRO A 107 9.91 45.46 -19.91
N ASP A 108 8.97 45.12 -20.80
CA ASP A 108 7.85 46.01 -21.10
C ASP A 108 6.65 45.65 -20.23
N ALA A 109 6.25 46.64 -19.43
CA ALA A 109 5.20 46.57 -18.44
C ALA A 109 3.81 46.39 -19.10
N VAL A 110 3.05 45.38 -18.67
CA VAL A 110 1.59 45.45 -18.65
C VAL A 110 1.05 44.92 -17.34
N THR A 111 0.19 45.74 -16.77
CA THR A 111 -0.41 45.67 -15.44
C THR A 111 -1.63 44.75 -15.41
N ALA A 112 -1.82 44.18 -14.21
CA ALA A 112 -3.09 44.02 -13.50
C ALA A 112 -3.79 42.64 -13.42
N ARG A 113 -4.13 42.38 -12.15
CA ARG A 113 -5.24 41.64 -11.53
C ARG A 113 -4.95 40.21 -11.12
N GLY A 114 -5.08 40.02 -9.80
CA GLY A 114 -4.79 38.79 -9.12
C GLY A 114 -5.94 37.79 -9.12
N THR A 115 -5.63 36.62 -8.57
CA THR A 115 -6.55 35.75 -7.86
C THR A 115 -5.71 34.96 -6.86
N ALA A 116 -6.13 34.95 -5.59
CA ALA A 116 -5.42 34.32 -4.50
C ALA A 116 -5.43 32.78 -4.61
N PRO A 117 -4.37 32.07 -4.22
CA PRO A 117 -4.42 30.61 -4.11
C PRO A 117 -5.14 30.18 -2.82
N ALA A 118 -6.07 29.23 -2.95
CA ALA A 118 -6.80 28.61 -1.85
C ALA A 118 -5.86 27.95 -0.82
N PRO A 119 -6.26 27.87 0.46
CA PRO A 119 -5.40 27.33 1.51
C PRO A 119 -5.16 25.83 1.34
N ARG A 120 -3.89 25.44 1.52
CA ARG A 120 -3.44 24.05 1.54
C ARG A 120 -4.08 23.32 2.74
N SER A 121 -4.78 22.24 2.45
CA SER A 121 -5.22 21.27 3.45
C SER A 121 -4.01 20.77 4.25
N SER A 122 -4.04 21.00 5.56
CA SER A 122 -3.07 20.47 6.52
C SER A 122 -3.23 18.95 6.65
N ASN A 123 -2.19 18.18 6.34
CA ASN A 123 -2.12 16.77 6.73
C ASN A 123 -1.92 16.69 8.24
N ALA A 124 -2.93 16.24 8.96
CA ALA A 124 -2.79 15.73 10.33
C ALA A 124 -2.03 14.39 10.28
N PRO A 125 -1.23 14.04 11.31
CA PRO A 125 -0.55 12.75 11.35
C PRO A 125 -1.58 11.65 11.57
N ALA A 126 -1.94 10.93 10.51
CA ALA A 126 -2.61 9.65 10.65
C ALA A 126 -1.60 8.68 11.25
N THR A 127 -1.82 8.25 12.49
CA THR A 127 -1.12 7.13 13.11
C THR A 127 -1.22 5.94 12.15
N ALA A 128 -0.09 5.57 11.54
CA ALA A 128 -0.05 4.49 10.56
C ALA A 128 -0.29 3.15 11.26
N THR A 129 -1.54 2.72 11.31
CA THR A 129 -1.88 1.32 11.57
C THR A 129 -1.34 0.52 10.39
N ARG A 130 -0.24 -0.20 10.59
CA ARG A 130 0.28 -1.17 9.62
C ARG A 130 -0.64 -2.38 9.60
N THR A 131 -1.71 -2.29 8.83
CA THR A 131 -2.60 -3.39 8.50
C THR A 131 -1.88 -4.33 7.53
N SER A 132 -1.69 -5.59 7.91
CA SER A 132 -1.45 -6.63 6.91
C SER A 132 -2.80 -6.94 6.27
N THR A 133 -2.92 -6.67 4.97
CA THR A 133 -4.09 -7.05 4.19
C THR A 133 -3.76 -8.39 3.54
N ALA A 134 -4.54 -9.42 3.85
CA ALA A 134 -4.57 -10.64 3.04
C ALA A 134 -5.81 -10.59 2.15
N CYS A 135 -5.59 -10.51 0.84
CA CYS A 135 -6.65 -10.45 -0.15
C CYS A 135 -7.05 -11.85 -0.55
N TRP A 136 -8.35 -12.13 -0.47
CA TRP A 136 -8.96 -13.43 -0.75
C TRP A 136 -9.84 -13.34 -2.00
N ARG A 137 -9.85 -14.40 -2.82
CA ARG A 137 -10.70 -14.57 -4.01
C ARG A 137 -11.38 -15.95 -3.92
N ASN A 138 -12.71 -15.98 -4.04
CA ASN A 138 -13.50 -17.21 -4.00
C ASN A 138 -13.92 -17.67 -5.41
N ALA A 139 -13.75 -18.95 -5.72
CA ALA A 139 -14.46 -19.57 -6.83
C ALA A 139 -15.83 -20.06 -6.36
N GLY A 140 -16.88 -19.26 -6.60
CA GLY A 140 -18.25 -19.74 -6.47
C GLY A 140 -19.21 -18.78 -5.80
N ARG A 141 -19.65 -17.75 -6.55
CA ARG A 141 -21.01 -17.24 -6.37
C ARG A 141 -21.97 -18.32 -6.89
N SER A 142 -22.42 -19.23 -6.02
CA SER A 142 -23.71 -19.90 -6.27
C SER A 142 -24.80 -18.88 -5.96
N ALA A 143 -25.61 -18.56 -6.98
CA ALA A 143 -26.79 -17.73 -6.83
C ALA A 143 -27.69 -18.25 -5.70
N PRO A 144 -28.45 -17.40 -4.99
CA PRO A 144 -29.48 -17.89 -4.09
C PRO A 144 -30.49 -18.71 -4.89
N SER A 145 -30.64 -19.98 -4.53
CA SER A 145 -31.73 -20.83 -5.01
C SER A 145 -33.03 -20.16 -4.61
N ALA A 146 -33.76 -19.63 -5.60
CA ALA A 146 -35.12 -19.16 -5.39
C ALA A 146 -35.99 -20.39 -5.13
N VAL A 147 -36.43 -20.52 -3.88
CA VAL A 147 -37.57 -21.35 -3.53
C VAL A 147 -38.81 -20.73 -4.19
N GLY A 148 -39.52 -21.52 -4.99
CA GLY A 148 -40.78 -21.18 -5.65
C GLY A 148 -41.23 -22.31 -6.56
#